data_AF-A0A177E996-F1
#
_entry.id   AF-A0A177E996-F1
#
_cell.length_a   1.000
_cell.length_b   1.000
_cell.length_c   1.000
_cell.angle_alpha   90.00
_cell.angle_beta   90.00
_cell.angle_gamma   90.00
#
_symmetry.space_group_name_H-M   'P 1'
#
loop_
_entity.id
_entity.type
_entity.pdbx_description
1 polymer ?
#
loop_
_entity_poly.entity_id
_entity_poly.type
_entity_poly.pdbx_seq_one_letter_code
_entity_poly.pdbx_strand_id
1 'polypeptide(L)'
;MLLCFFLFNLWSSGWAGGGGAHQNIPLKGNVYIFGKILDSHKEPVPRAEISVLLNGETYYFDPKHGVSKIHTELDGSFYLALDIPKEEFQKSQIKLKIYKSAYKNQEITLSSSDFAVKNGEYYTKVKVVLKRTLNPAFWIATVVFLLAYILISFELLHRTLAAMLGAAIMLAISYTIGTFNPDYHIISYESAIKAIDMNVIFLLMGMMIIIGVLKNTGVFQWCAYKCYQISRGNVFLLSIILMVFTAVSSAFLDNVTTMLLLTPVTIEIALALGINPLSLLIPEILASNVGGTATLIGDPPNIMIGSYAKLTFLQFVENLAPVCVVSLIVLFFYNRFLYGKEYKKSKIEDVEAFLEKLRQEYQITDKTLLTFGLLIMGIVILMFLLHGVLHMEVSIAALFGASILFAYGAITKKVDIAHLVEKDIEWLTLLFFIFLFILVGAVEEVGLLDIVADGVLNLSQGNLTIAICLILWVSAIMSAFVDNIPFTATMLPITAYLTKVIPGAESGVLWWALALGACFGGNGTMIGASANVVTLGIAEAAGHRATFFGFMKVAGPYTIITIILANIWLLLFF
;
A
#
# COMPACT_ATOMS: atom_id res chain seq x y z
N MET A 1 -5.77 -28.66 13.87
CA MET A 1 -5.09 -27.63 13.05
C MET A 1 -3.92 -28.19 12.23
N LEU A 2 -3.04 -29.03 12.79
CA LEU A 2 -1.96 -29.72 12.04
C LEU A 2 -2.45 -30.70 10.95
N LEU A 3 -3.63 -31.32 11.12
CA LEU A 3 -4.21 -32.22 10.12
C LEU A 3 -4.66 -31.49 8.83
N CYS A 4 -5.09 -30.23 8.93
CA CYS A 4 -5.47 -29.42 7.76
C CYS A 4 -4.24 -29.00 6.95
N PHE A 5 -3.10 -28.75 7.59
CA PHE A 5 -1.84 -28.40 6.92
C PHE A 5 -1.19 -29.62 6.23
N PHE A 6 -1.36 -30.81 6.78
CA PHE A 6 -0.89 -32.06 6.18
C PHE A 6 -1.77 -32.51 5.00
N LEU A 7 -3.10 -32.32 5.10
CA LEU A 7 -4.02 -32.59 4.00
C LEU A 7 -3.87 -31.58 2.84
N PHE A 8 -3.50 -30.32 3.12
CA PHE A 8 -3.19 -29.34 2.07
C PHE A 8 -1.91 -29.71 1.27
N ASN A 9 -0.91 -30.33 1.91
CA ASN A 9 0.30 -30.80 1.23
C ASN A 9 0.13 -32.14 0.49
N LEU A 10 -0.85 -32.96 0.87
CA LEU A 10 -1.20 -34.19 0.13
C LEU A 10 -2.15 -33.92 -1.05
N TRP A 11 -2.83 -32.77 -1.06
CA TRP A 11 -3.64 -32.30 -2.20
C TRP A 11 -2.87 -31.38 -3.16
N SER A 12 -1.77 -30.76 -2.72
CA SER A 12 -0.93 -29.90 -3.58
C SER A 12 -0.09 -30.69 -4.60
N SER A 13 0.15 -31.98 -4.39
CA SER A 13 0.82 -32.86 -5.35
C SER A 13 -0.09 -33.34 -6.48
N GLY A 14 -1.41 -33.21 -6.34
CA GLY A 14 -2.41 -33.54 -7.38
C GLY A 14 -2.91 -32.34 -8.19
N TRP A 15 -2.59 -31.11 -7.76
CA TRP A 15 -2.95 -29.85 -8.42
C TRP A 15 -1.71 -29.04 -8.85
N ALA A 16 -0.58 -29.73 -9.05
CA ALA A 16 0.52 -29.26 -9.90
C ALA A 16 0.26 -29.58 -11.39
N GLY A 17 -1.02 -29.66 -11.79
CA GLY A 17 -1.46 -29.94 -13.16
C GLY A 17 -2.44 -28.86 -13.62
N GLY A 18 -1.92 -27.77 -14.18
CA GLY A 18 -2.73 -26.72 -14.81
C GLY A 18 -2.14 -25.31 -14.75
N GLY A 19 -1.12 -25.07 -13.92
CA GLY A 19 -0.39 -23.81 -13.88
C GLY A 19 0.89 -23.92 -14.70
N GLY A 20 0.90 -23.32 -15.89
CA GLY A 20 2.09 -23.16 -16.72
C GLY A 20 2.82 -24.47 -16.99
N ALA A 21 2.34 -25.27 -17.94
CA ALA A 21 3.28 -26.11 -18.66
C ALA A 21 4.44 -25.18 -19.06
N HIS A 22 5.65 -25.42 -18.55
CA HIS A 22 6.85 -25.05 -19.29
C HIS A 22 6.63 -25.68 -20.65
N GLN A 23 6.07 -24.90 -21.58
CA GLN A 23 5.89 -25.33 -22.95
C GLN A 23 7.32 -25.58 -23.40
N ASN A 24 7.69 -26.86 -23.50
CA ASN A 24 8.92 -27.28 -24.16
C ASN A 24 8.72 -27.01 -25.65
N ILE A 25 8.66 -25.72 -26.00
CA ILE A 25 8.65 -25.25 -27.38
C ILE A 25 10.01 -25.68 -27.93
N PRO A 26 10.06 -26.38 -29.06
CA PRO A 26 11.32 -26.78 -29.65
C PRO A 26 12.17 -25.52 -29.90
N LEU A 27 13.32 -25.42 -29.21
CA LEU A 27 14.34 -24.39 -29.47
C LEU A 27 15.05 -24.61 -30.82
N LYS A 28 14.61 -25.60 -31.61
CA LYS A 28 15.18 -25.96 -32.91
C LYS A 28 14.23 -25.46 -33.99
N GLY A 29 14.74 -24.53 -34.78
CA GLY A 29 14.13 -24.05 -36.01
C GLY A 29 15.23 -23.52 -36.93
N ASN A 30 14.83 -22.83 -37.99
CA ASN A 30 15.77 -22.14 -38.87
C ASN A 30 15.41 -20.66 -39.08
N VAL A 31 14.27 -20.22 -38.54
CA VAL A 31 13.82 -18.83 -38.51
C VAL A 31 13.52 -18.45 -37.07
N TYR A 32 14.24 -17.45 -36.57
CA TYR A 32 14.17 -16.99 -35.19
C TYR A 32 13.65 -15.55 -35.12
N ILE A 33 12.59 -15.35 -34.35
CA ILE A 33 12.00 -14.03 -34.13
C ILE A 33 12.05 -13.75 -32.63
N PHE A 34 12.74 -12.68 -32.26
CA PHE A 34 12.79 -12.21 -30.88
C PHE A 34 12.20 -10.81 -30.81
N GLY A 35 11.50 -10.51 -29.72
CA GLY A 35 10.86 -9.21 -29.64
C GLY A 35 10.42 -8.81 -28.25
N LYS A 36 9.91 -7.59 -28.17
CA LYS A 36 9.32 -7.03 -26.96
C LYS A 36 8.02 -6.34 -27.29
N ILE A 37 6.97 -6.67 -26.54
CA ILE A 37 5.65 -6.05 -26.63
C ILE A 37 5.52 -5.08 -25.46
N LEU A 38 5.23 -3.83 -25.79
CA LEU A 38 5.07 -2.73 -24.85
C LEU A 38 3.69 -2.11 -25.00
N ASP A 39 3.24 -1.37 -23.99
CA ASP A 39 2.04 -0.54 -24.06
C ASP A 39 2.36 0.90 -24.50
N SER A 40 1.34 1.77 -24.50
CA SER A 40 1.46 3.20 -24.80
C SER A 40 2.38 3.97 -23.85
N HIS A 41 2.57 3.45 -22.63
CA HIS A 41 3.45 4.00 -21.60
C HIS A 41 4.87 3.41 -21.66
N LYS A 42 5.14 2.56 -22.65
CA LYS A 42 6.40 1.83 -22.86
C LYS A 42 6.70 0.80 -21.77
N GLU A 43 5.69 0.41 -21.00
CA GLU A 43 5.81 -0.68 -20.04
C GLU A 43 5.64 -2.02 -20.75
N PRO A 44 6.34 -3.07 -20.28
CA PRO A 44 6.12 -4.44 -20.70
C PRO A 44 4.65 -4.87 -20.70
N VAL A 45 4.21 -5.53 -21.77
CA VAL A 45 2.91 -6.22 -21.77
C VAL A 45 3.14 -7.71 -21.50
N PRO A 46 2.94 -8.18 -20.26
CA PRO A 46 3.10 -9.59 -19.93
C PRO A 46 1.92 -10.40 -20.47
N ARG A 47 2.20 -11.66 -20.82
CA ARG A 47 1.23 -12.67 -21.22
C ARG A 47 0.33 -12.25 -22.39
N ALA A 48 0.83 -11.44 -23.29
CA ALA A 48 0.19 -11.23 -24.58
C ALA A 48 0.32 -12.52 -25.39
N GLU A 49 -0.80 -12.98 -25.93
CA GLU A 49 -0.86 -14.14 -26.81
C GLU A 49 -0.28 -13.78 -28.18
N ILE A 50 0.62 -14.61 -28.68
CA ILE A 50 1.21 -14.47 -30.02
C ILE A 50 0.89 -15.74 -30.80
N SER A 51 0.20 -15.57 -31.92
CA SER A 51 -0.01 -16.61 -32.92
C SER A 51 0.71 -16.23 -34.22
N VAL A 52 1.22 -17.24 -34.92
CA VAL A 52 1.94 -17.04 -36.18
C VAL A 52 1.10 -17.59 -37.32
N LEU A 53 0.92 -16.78 -38.36
CA LEU A 53 0.36 -17.23 -39.63
C LEU A 53 1.48 -17.28 -40.67
N LEU A 54 1.66 -18.44 -41.30
CA LEU A 54 2.53 -18.63 -42.44
C LEU A 54 1.67 -18.65 -43.70
N ASN A 55 1.84 -17.69 -44.61
CA ASN A 55 1.08 -17.60 -45.86
C ASN A 55 -0.45 -17.58 -45.69
N GLY A 56 -0.94 -17.15 -44.52
CA GLY A 56 -2.36 -17.11 -44.17
C GLY A 56 -2.86 -18.31 -43.36
N GLU A 57 -2.06 -19.36 -43.19
CA GLU A 57 -2.40 -20.54 -42.38
C GLU A 57 -1.74 -20.49 -41.00
N THR A 58 -2.42 -21.01 -39.97
CA THR A 58 -1.90 -21.04 -38.59
C THR A 58 -0.70 -21.97 -38.48
N TYR A 59 0.42 -21.44 -38.00
CA TYR A 59 1.60 -22.21 -37.66
C TYR A 59 1.43 -22.88 -36.30
N TYR A 60 1.72 -24.17 -36.23
CA TYR A 60 1.71 -24.96 -35.01
C TYR A 60 3.14 -25.21 -34.54
N PHE A 61 3.52 -24.61 -33.40
CA PHE A 61 4.82 -24.79 -32.75
C PHE A 61 5.04 -26.23 -32.28
N ASP A 62 3.95 -26.89 -31.89
CA ASP A 62 3.94 -28.33 -31.64
C ASP A 62 2.72 -28.95 -32.33
N PRO A 63 2.90 -29.51 -33.54
CA PRO A 63 1.84 -30.15 -34.29
C PRO A 63 1.23 -31.36 -33.57
N LYS A 64 1.98 -32.05 -32.70
CA LYS A 64 1.51 -33.25 -32.00
C LYS A 64 0.53 -32.89 -30.88
N HIS A 65 0.75 -31.76 -30.23
CA HIS A 65 -0.09 -31.27 -29.13
C HIS A 65 -0.97 -30.08 -29.55
N GLY A 66 -1.00 -29.72 -30.83
CA GLY A 66 -1.85 -28.65 -31.37
C GLY A 66 -1.51 -27.25 -30.87
N VAL A 67 -0.27 -27.01 -30.43
CA VAL A 67 0.13 -25.72 -29.85
C VAL A 67 0.34 -24.70 -30.98
N SER A 68 -0.52 -23.69 -31.05
CA SER A 68 -0.49 -22.62 -32.07
C SER A 68 -0.26 -21.22 -31.49
N LYS A 69 -0.15 -21.12 -30.16
CA LYS A 69 -0.08 -19.86 -29.41
C LYS A 69 1.03 -19.93 -28.38
N ILE A 70 1.79 -18.86 -28.29
CA ILE A 70 2.75 -18.63 -27.21
C ILE A 70 2.36 -17.37 -26.43
N HIS A 71 2.96 -17.17 -25.27
CA HIS A 71 2.72 -15.97 -24.46
C HIS A 71 4.02 -15.19 -24.26
N THR A 72 3.92 -13.87 -24.16
CA THR A 72 5.06 -13.06 -23.71
C THR A 72 5.41 -13.36 -22.26
N GLU A 73 6.71 -13.29 -21.96
CA GLU A 73 7.24 -13.33 -20.61
C GLU A 73 6.80 -12.12 -19.78
N LEU A 74 7.10 -12.13 -18.49
CA LEU A 74 6.71 -11.06 -17.57
C LEU A 74 7.31 -9.69 -17.94
N ASP A 75 8.45 -9.67 -18.62
CA ASP A 75 9.08 -8.45 -19.12
C ASP A 75 8.57 -8.07 -20.53
N GLY A 76 7.55 -8.75 -21.04
CA GLY A 76 6.96 -8.51 -22.36
C GLY A 76 7.83 -9.04 -23.51
N SER A 77 8.94 -9.72 -23.21
CA SER A 77 9.76 -10.36 -24.22
C SER A 77 9.12 -11.65 -24.74
N PHE A 78 9.47 -12.01 -25.96
CA PHE A 78 9.09 -13.31 -26.53
C PHE A 78 10.18 -13.82 -27.46
N TYR A 79 10.16 -15.14 -27.64
CA TYR A 79 11.03 -15.86 -28.55
C TYR A 79 10.22 -16.89 -29.33
N LEU A 80 10.38 -16.86 -30.65
CA LEU A 80 9.76 -17.78 -31.58
C LEU A 80 10.88 -18.47 -32.38
N ALA A 81 10.85 -19.80 -32.39
CA ALA A 81 11.62 -20.62 -33.32
C ALA A 81 10.64 -21.29 -34.29
N LEU A 82 10.79 -20.99 -35.58
CA LEU A 82 9.98 -21.58 -36.65
C LEU A 82 10.90 -22.47 -37.49
N ASP A 83 10.41 -23.66 -37.80
CA ASP A 83 11.01 -24.57 -38.78
C ASP A 83 10.26 -24.44 -40.09
N ILE A 84 10.86 -23.75 -41.07
CA ILE A 84 10.27 -23.43 -42.38
C ILE A 84 11.25 -23.86 -43.48
N PRO A 85 10.88 -24.71 -44.44
CA PRO A 85 11.78 -25.08 -45.54
C PRO A 85 12.42 -23.87 -46.24
N LYS A 86 13.73 -23.90 -46.51
CA LYS A 86 14.48 -22.72 -47.03
C LYS A 86 13.93 -22.17 -48.34
N GLU A 87 13.44 -23.05 -49.22
CA GLU A 87 12.83 -22.69 -50.50
C GLU A 87 11.47 -22.00 -50.33
N GLU A 88 10.76 -22.34 -49.26
CA GLU A 88 9.47 -21.77 -48.89
C GLU A 88 9.64 -20.43 -48.18
N PHE A 89 10.68 -20.29 -47.35
CA PHE A 89 10.96 -19.06 -46.60
C PHE A 89 11.14 -17.82 -47.49
N GLN A 90 11.81 -17.95 -48.64
CA GLN A 90 12.02 -16.80 -49.53
C GLN A 90 10.72 -16.24 -50.13
N LYS A 91 9.67 -17.08 -50.22
CA LYS A 91 8.36 -16.73 -50.75
C LYS A 91 7.32 -16.54 -49.65
N SER A 92 7.66 -16.83 -48.39
CA SER A 92 6.69 -16.85 -47.31
C SER A 92 6.44 -15.46 -46.74
N GLN A 93 5.19 -15.22 -46.38
CA GLN A 93 4.77 -14.07 -45.60
C GLN A 93 4.46 -14.55 -44.18
N ILE A 94 5.27 -14.12 -43.22
CA ILE A 94 5.06 -14.44 -41.80
C ILE A 94 4.24 -13.31 -41.19
N LYS A 95 3.07 -13.61 -40.64
CA LYS A 95 2.27 -12.65 -39.88
C LYS A 95 2.23 -13.03 -38.40
N LEU A 96 2.62 -12.11 -37.54
CA LEU A 96 2.46 -12.22 -36.09
C LEU A 96 1.13 -11.58 -35.71
N LYS A 97 0.22 -12.37 -35.15
CA LYS A 97 -1.03 -11.91 -34.55
C LYS A 97 -0.84 -11.82 -33.04
N ILE A 98 -0.96 -10.61 -32.52
CA ILE A 98 -0.76 -10.32 -31.10
C ILE A 98 -2.10 -9.94 -30.49
N TYR A 99 -2.45 -10.62 -29.40
CA TYR A 99 -3.71 -10.50 -28.71
C TYR A 99 -3.52 -10.38 -27.19
N LYS A 100 -4.19 -9.41 -26.56
CA LYS A 100 -4.42 -9.36 -25.11
C LYS A 100 -5.73 -8.60 -24.88
N SER A 101 -6.58 -9.07 -23.97
CA SER A 101 -7.96 -8.57 -23.80
C SER A 101 -8.04 -7.04 -23.68
N ALA A 102 -7.19 -6.43 -22.86
CA ALA A 102 -7.17 -4.99 -22.62
C ALA A 102 -6.57 -4.14 -23.77
N TYR A 103 -6.19 -4.75 -24.89
CA TYR A 103 -5.47 -4.10 -25.98
C TYR A 103 -6.13 -4.36 -27.34
N LYS A 104 -5.91 -3.44 -28.28
CA LYS A 104 -6.31 -3.64 -29.68
C LYS A 104 -5.44 -4.72 -30.32
N ASN A 105 -6.08 -5.64 -31.01
CA ASN A 105 -5.40 -6.67 -31.78
C ASN A 105 -4.47 -6.03 -32.81
N GLN A 106 -3.23 -6.51 -32.87
CA GLN A 106 -2.23 -6.00 -33.79
C GLN A 106 -1.65 -7.14 -34.62
N GLU A 107 -1.55 -6.90 -35.92
CA GLU A 107 -0.91 -7.81 -36.86
C GLU A 107 0.37 -7.17 -37.40
N ILE A 108 1.46 -7.94 -37.41
CA ILE A 108 2.73 -7.52 -37.98
C ILE A 108 3.08 -8.48 -39.08
N THR A 109 3.25 -7.95 -40.28
CA THR A 109 3.76 -8.72 -41.42
C THR A 109 5.27 -8.58 -41.46
N LEU A 110 5.96 -9.71 -41.54
CA LEU A 110 7.39 -9.83 -41.75
C LEU A 110 7.62 -10.51 -43.09
N SER A 111 8.49 -9.92 -43.90
CA SER A 111 8.95 -10.46 -45.18
C SER A 111 10.39 -10.96 -45.06
N SER A 112 10.84 -11.79 -46.00
CA SER A 112 12.19 -12.36 -46.01
C SER A 112 13.31 -11.31 -45.96
N SER A 113 13.06 -10.07 -46.43
CA SER A 113 13.98 -8.93 -46.34
C SER A 113 14.23 -8.41 -44.91
N ASP A 114 13.33 -8.71 -43.97
CA ASP A 114 13.41 -8.20 -42.60
C ASP A 114 14.32 -9.07 -41.70
N PHE A 115 14.89 -10.13 -42.25
CA PHE A 115 15.70 -11.10 -41.54
C PHE A 115 17.19 -10.99 -41.90
N ALA A 116 18.04 -10.92 -40.88
CA ALA A 116 19.47 -11.11 -41.02
C ALA A 116 19.80 -12.60 -41.15
N VAL A 117 20.76 -12.93 -42.02
CA VAL A 117 21.17 -14.32 -42.27
C VAL A 117 22.52 -14.60 -41.62
N LYS A 118 22.62 -15.66 -40.80
CA LYS A 118 23.88 -16.13 -40.23
C LYS A 118 23.90 -17.65 -40.24
N ASN A 119 24.95 -18.26 -40.79
CA ASN A 119 25.11 -19.73 -40.89
C ASN A 119 23.92 -20.47 -41.53
N GLY A 120 23.17 -19.80 -42.42
CA GLY A 120 22.00 -20.38 -43.09
C GLY A 120 20.72 -20.41 -42.26
N GLU A 121 20.71 -19.71 -41.12
CA GLU A 121 19.54 -19.42 -40.27
C GLU A 121 19.17 -17.93 -40.38
N TYR A 122 17.89 -17.62 -40.12
CA TYR A 122 17.29 -16.31 -40.28
C TYR A 122 16.90 -15.70 -38.93
N TYR A 123 17.23 -14.44 -38.70
CA TYR A 123 17.02 -13.76 -37.42
C TYR A 123 16.39 -12.38 -37.60
N THR A 124 15.36 -12.06 -36.82
CA THR A 124 14.80 -10.70 -36.80
C THR A 124 14.36 -10.26 -35.40
N LYS A 125 14.38 -8.94 -35.19
CA LYS A 125 13.95 -8.29 -33.95
C LYS A 125 12.68 -7.49 -34.17
N VAL A 126 11.64 -7.77 -33.40
CA VAL A 126 10.37 -7.05 -33.49
C VAL A 126 10.10 -6.26 -32.21
N LYS A 127 9.71 -4.99 -32.35
CA LYS A 127 9.23 -4.18 -31.23
C LYS A 127 7.80 -3.74 -31.53
N VAL A 128 6.89 -4.02 -30.61
CA VAL A 128 5.46 -3.77 -30.79
C VAL A 128 4.95 -2.88 -29.67
N VAL A 129 4.13 -1.90 -30.02
CA VAL A 129 3.45 -1.03 -29.05
C VAL A 129 1.95 -1.24 -29.20
N LEU A 130 1.35 -1.94 -28.26
CA LEU A 130 -0.08 -2.19 -28.21
C LEU A 130 -0.81 -0.96 -27.66
N LYS A 131 -1.95 -0.63 -28.27
CA LYS A 131 -2.84 0.44 -27.79
C LYS A 131 -3.96 -0.16 -26.96
N ARG A 132 -4.30 0.46 -25.83
CA ARG A 132 -5.44 0.06 -24.99
C ARG A 132 -6.75 0.10 -25.77
N THR A 133 -7.69 -0.75 -25.37
CA THR A 133 -9.07 -0.76 -25.88
C THR A 133 -10.08 -0.72 -24.74
N LEU A 134 -11.19 -0.01 -24.94
CA LEU A 134 -12.26 0.13 -23.94
C LEU A 134 -13.33 -0.95 -24.17
N ASN A 135 -12.97 -2.20 -23.86
CA ASN A 135 -13.85 -3.36 -24.02
C ASN A 135 -14.82 -3.50 -22.81
N PRO A 136 -15.72 -4.51 -22.79
CA PRO A 136 -16.58 -4.78 -21.64
C PRO A 136 -15.80 -4.99 -20.34
N ALA A 137 -14.66 -5.70 -20.36
CA ALA A 137 -13.82 -5.88 -19.17
C ALA A 137 -13.40 -4.55 -18.53
N PHE A 138 -12.99 -3.56 -19.34
CA PHE A 138 -12.66 -2.21 -18.86
C PHE A 138 -13.83 -1.57 -18.09
N TRP A 139 -15.02 -1.56 -18.69
CA TRP A 139 -16.18 -0.90 -18.07
C TRP A 139 -16.66 -1.63 -16.82
N ILE A 140 -16.70 -2.97 -16.86
CA ILE A 140 -17.08 -3.79 -15.70
C ILE A 140 -16.10 -3.57 -14.56
N ALA A 141 -14.79 -3.66 -14.81
CA ALA A 141 -13.77 -3.44 -13.80
C ALA A 141 -13.87 -2.02 -13.22
N THR A 142 -14.05 -1.01 -14.07
CA THR A 142 -14.21 0.38 -13.64
C THR A 142 -15.44 0.56 -12.75
N VAL A 143 -16.59 0.02 -13.14
CA VAL A 143 -17.83 0.12 -12.35
C VAL A 143 -17.70 -0.61 -11.02
N VAL A 144 -17.20 -1.84 -11.01
CA VAL A 144 -17.01 -2.62 -9.77
C VAL A 144 -16.01 -1.91 -8.85
N PHE A 145 -14.92 -1.37 -9.40
CA PHE A 145 -13.93 -0.61 -8.66
C PHE A 145 -14.53 0.65 -8.04
N LEU A 146 -15.23 1.48 -8.83
CA LEU A 146 -15.85 2.71 -8.35
C LEU A 146 -16.92 2.42 -7.28
N LEU A 147 -17.71 1.35 -7.44
CA LEU A 147 -18.69 0.92 -6.44
C LEU A 147 -18.01 0.47 -5.15
N ALA A 148 -16.99 -0.38 -5.22
CA ALA A 148 -16.22 -0.80 -4.05
C ALA A 148 -15.57 0.41 -3.36
N TYR A 149 -15.01 1.34 -4.13
CA TYR A 149 -14.39 2.56 -3.64
C TYR A 149 -15.40 3.48 -2.93
N ILE A 150 -16.60 3.67 -3.48
CA ILE A 150 -17.70 4.41 -2.84
C ILE A 150 -18.11 3.73 -1.53
N LEU A 151 -18.29 2.40 -1.53
CA LEU A 151 -18.67 1.65 -0.32
C LEU A 151 -17.63 1.79 0.80
N ILE A 152 -16.34 1.78 0.45
CA ILE A 152 -15.23 1.96 1.40
C ILE A 152 -15.19 3.41 1.90
N SER A 153 -15.20 4.38 0.98
CA SER A 153 -15.01 5.82 1.29
C SER A 153 -16.11 6.37 2.18
N PHE A 154 -17.36 5.98 1.94
CA PHE A 154 -18.51 6.43 2.72
C PHE A 154 -18.85 5.49 3.88
N GLU A 155 -18.00 4.49 4.16
CA GLU A 155 -18.19 3.48 5.21
C GLU A 155 -19.59 2.80 5.18
N LEU A 156 -20.20 2.69 4.00
CA LEU A 156 -21.53 2.09 3.82
C LEU A 156 -21.52 0.57 4.06
N LEU A 157 -20.33 -0.03 3.91
CA LEU A 157 -20.05 -1.43 4.19
C LEU A 157 -18.67 -1.52 4.85
N HIS A 158 -18.45 -2.52 5.69
CA HIS A 158 -17.13 -2.78 6.25
C HIS A 158 -16.09 -2.88 5.13
N ARG A 159 -15.03 -2.07 5.19
CA ARG A 159 -14.03 -1.90 4.11
C ARG A 159 -13.49 -3.22 3.55
N THR A 160 -13.19 -4.19 4.42
CA THR A 160 -12.72 -5.52 4.04
C THR A 160 -13.74 -6.27 3.18
N LEU A 161 -15.03 -6.20 3.51
CA LEU A 161 -16.09 -6.86 2.75
C LEU A 161 -16.28 -6.21 1.39
N ALA A 162 -16.26 -4.87 1.33
CA ALA A 162 -16.36 -4.14 0.06
C ALA A 162 -15.20 -4.49 -0.88
N ALA A 163 -13.96 -4.50 -0.38
CA ALA A 163 -12.79 -4.89 -1.16
C ALA A 163 -12.87 -6.35 -1.61
N MET A 164 -13.22 -7.26 -0.70
CA MET A 164 -13.35 -8.70 -0.98
C MET A 164 -14.42 -8.99 -2.03
N LEU A 165 -15.62 -8.39 -1.90
CA LEU A 165 -16.69 -8.56 -2.88
C LEU A 165 -16.28 -8.04 -4.25
N GLY A 166 -15.65 -6.86 -4.32
CA GLY A 166 -15.17 -6.30 -5.58
C GLY A 166 -14.15 -7.21 -6.26
N ALA A 167 -13.11 -7.66 -5.52
CA ALA A 167 -12.10 -8.58 -6.02
C ALA A 167 -12.71 -9.92 -6.48
N ALA A 168 -13.62 -10.48 -5.68
CA ALA A 168 -14.29 -11.73 -6.00
C ALA A 168 -15.16 -11.62 -7.25
N ILE A 169 -15.90 -10.52 -7.42
CA ILE A 169 -16.71 -10.26 -8.62
C ILE A 169 -15.82 -10.18 -9.87
N MET A 170 -14.71 -9.43 -9.81
CA MET A 170 -13.81 -9.30 -10.95
C MET A 170 -13.20 -10.63 -11.36
N LEU A 171 -12.71 -11.43 -10.38
CA LEU A 171 -12.17 -12.76 -10.64
C LEU A 171 -13.23 -13.73 -11.16
N ALA A 172 -14.44 -13.71 -10.59
CA ALA A 172 -15.54 -14.55 -11.04
C ALA A 172 -15.90 -14.24 -12.50
N ILE A 173 -15.98 -12.96 -12.88
CA ILE A 173 -16.24 -12.56 -14.27
C ILE A 173 -15.11 -13.01 -15.19
N SER A 174 -13.84 -12.80 -14.82
CA SER A 174 -12.67 -13.22 -15.61
C SER A 174 -12.67 -14.72 -15.94
N TYR A 175 -13.07 -15.56 -14.99
CA TYR A 175 -12.97 -17.03 -15.10
C TYR A 175 -14.28 -17.73 -15.46
N THR A 176 -15.40 -17.00 -15.51
CA THR A 176 -16.67 -17.50 -16.02
C THR A 176 -16.92 -16.96 -17.42
N ILE A 177 -17.44 -15.73 -17.53
CA ILE A 177 -17.77 -15.08 -18.79
C ILE A 177 -16.49 -14.82 -19.61
N GLY A 178 -15.42 -14.37 -18.96
CA GLY A 178 -14.11 -14.11 -19.58
C GLY A 178 -13.46 -15.34 -20.22
N THR A 179 -13.78 -16.54 -19.74
CA THR A 179 -13.31 -17.80 -20.32
C THR A 179 -14.00 -18.09 -21.67
N PHE A 180 -15.29 -17.75 -21.80
CA PHE A 180 -16.04 -17.95 -23.05
C PHE A 180 -15.84 -16.79 -24.03
N ASN A 181 -15.75 -15.57 -23.51
CA ASN A 181 -15.49 -14.37 -24.29
C ASN A 181 -14.30 -13.60 -23.68
N PRO A 182 -13.12 -13.68 -24.32
CA PRO A 182 -11.91 -12.99 -23.87
C PRO A 182 -12.05 -11.47 -23.66
N ASP A 183 -13.03 -10.80 -24.28
CA ASP A 183 -13.30 -9.37 -24.08
C ASP A 183 -13.84 -9.04 -22.68
N TYR A 184 -14.25 -10.05 -21.92
CA TYR A 184 -14.70 -9.95 -20.52
C TYR A 184 -13.63 -10.37 -19.52
N HIS A 185 -12.44 -10.77 -19.99
CA HIS A 185 -11.34 -11.14 -19.10
C HIS A 185 -10.66 -9.89 -18.52
N ILE A 186 -10.85 -9.65 -17.22
CA ILE A 186 -10.36 -8.47 -16.49
C ILE A 186 -8.92 -8.67 -16.03
N ILE A 187 -8.70 -9.72 -15.23
CA ILE A 187 -7.41 -10.06 -14.61
C ILE A 187 -7.31 -11.57 -14.43
N SER A 188 -6.11 -12.13 -14.64
CA SER A 188 -5.82 -13.54 -14.38
C SER A 188 -5.48 -13.76 -12.90
N TYR A 189 -5.65 -14.98 -12.42
CA TYR A 189 -5.36 -15.38 -11.04
C TYR A 189 -3.93 -15.06 -10.65
N GLU A 190 -2.94 -15.34 -11.50
CA GLU A 190 -1.55 -15.06 -11.15
C GLU A 190 -1.23 -13.57 -11.24
N SER A 191 -1.84 -12.79 -12.15
CA SER A 191 -1.72 -11.33 -12.13
C SER A 191 -2.34 -10.77 -10.84
N ALA A 192 -3.47 -11.31 -10.38
CA ALA A 192 -4.09 -10.92 -9.13
C ALA A 192 -3.21 -11.25 -7.91
N ILE A 193 -2.61 -12.45 -7.86
CA ILE A 193 -1.64 -12.81 -6.81
C ILE A 193 -0.40 -11.92 -6.87
N LYS A 194 0.10 -11.59 -8.06
CA LYS A 194 1.25 -10.71 -8.24
C LYS A 194 0.96 -9.27 -7.83
N ALA A 195 -0.29 -8.81 -7.96
CA ALA A 195 -0.70 -7.49 -7.53
C ALA A 195 -0.62 -7.32 -6.00
N ILE A 196 -0.73 -8.41 -5.22
CA ILE A 196 -0.62 -8.38 -3.77
C ILE A 196 0.83 -8.07 -3.36
N ASP A 197 1.03 -6.94 -2.70
CA ASP A 197 2.34 -6.63 -2.12
C ASP A 197 2.54 -7.36 -0.78
N MET A 198 3.20 -8.52 -0.85
CA MET A 198 3.52 -9.33 0.32
C MET A 198 4.47 -8.66 1.31
N ASN A 199 5.28 -7.68 0.88
CA ASN A 199 6.13 -6.92 1.79
C ASN A 199 5.26 -6.07 2.73
N VAL A 200 4.24 -5.41 2.20
CA VAL A 200 3.27 -4.66 3.02
C VAL A 200 2.55 -5.58 4.00
N ILE A 201 2.02 -6.72 3.51
CA ILE A 201 1.28 -7.68 4.35
C ILE A 201 2.15 -8.23 5.48
N PHE A 202 3.37 -8.68 5.17
CA PHE A 202 4.26 -9.27 6.17
C PHE A 202 4.86 -8.23 7.12
N LEU A 203 5.11 -7.01 6.65
CA LEU A 203 5.55 -5.91 7.52
C LEU A 203 4.46 -5.60 8.55
N LEU A 204 3.22 -5.39 8.11
CA LEU A 204 2.09 -5.11 9.01
C LEU A 204 1.89 -6.26 10.00
N MET A 205 1.86 -7.51 9.53
CA MET A 205 1.73 -8.68 10.40
C MET A 205 2.86 -8.75 11.45
N GLY A 206 4.12 -8.53 11.04
CA GLY A 206 5.25 -8.54 11.96
C GLY A 206 5.14 -7.46 13.04
N MET A 207 4.77 -6.24 12.66
CA MET A 207 4.59 -5.13 13.59
C MET A 207 3.41 -5.36 14.55
N MET A 208 2.27 -5.85 14.05
CA MET A 208 1.11 -6.20 14.87
C MET A 208 1.44 -7.28 15.90
N ILE A 209 2.25 -8.29 15.53
CA ILE A 209 2.71 -9.32 16.48
C ILE A 209 3.61 -8.70 17.56
N ILE A 210 4.58 -7.87 17.17
CA ILE A 210 5.50 -7.24 18.12
C ILE A 210 4.71 -6.41 19.16
N ILE A 211 3.72 -5.65 18.70
CA ILE A 211 2.90 -4.81 19.58
C ILE A 211 1.89 -5.62 20.39
N GLY A 212 1.30 -6.66 19.81
CA GLY A 212 0.48 -7.63 20.53
C GLY A 212 1.22 -8.27 21.70
N VAL A 213 2.52 -8.56 21.54
CA VAL A 213 3.33 -9.04 22.67
C VAL A 213 3.58 -7.92 23.68
N LEU A 214 4.02 -6.74 23.22
CA LEU A 214 4.42 -5.65 24.12
C LEU A 214 3.26 -5.06 24.93
N LYS A 215 2.03 -5.04 24.42
CA LYS A 215 0.89 -4.49 25.17
C LYS A 215 0.59 -5.28 26.46
N ASN A 216 0.94 -6.57 26.51
CA ASN A 216 0.77 -7.41 27.70
C ASN A 216 1.70 -6.99 28.86
N THR A 217 2.69 -6.13 28.60
CA THR A 217 3.65 -5.65 29.60
C THR A 217 3.17 -4.42 30.39
N GLY A 218 2.03 -3.82 30.01
CA GLY A 218 1.53 -2.57 30.59
C GLY A 218 2.32 -1.33 30.19
N VAL A 219 3.21 -1.43 29.18
CA VAL A 219 4.10 -0.33 28.76
C VAL A 219 3.33 0.93 28.33
N PHE A 220 2.20 0.78 27.63
CA PHE A 220 1.44 1.92 27.11
C PHE A 220 0.76 2.71 28.24
N GLN A 221 0.12 2.01 29.18
CA GLN A 221 -0.45 2.61 30.39
C GLN A 221 0.63 3.30 31.21
N TRP A 222 1.78 2.64 31.39
CA TRP A 222 2.91 3.21 32.12
C TRP A 222 3.47 4.46 31.44
N CYS A 223 3.58 4.47 30.11
CA CYS A 223 4.00 5.65 29.33
C CYS A 223 3.04 6.82 29.53
N ALA A 224 1.73 6.57 29.55
CA ALA A 224 0.76 7.62 29.80
C ALA A 224 0.85 8.18 31.23
N TYR A 225 1.03 7.32 32.24
CA TYR A 225 1.38 7.76 33.60
C TYR A 225 2.63 8.65 33.59
N LYS A 226 3.67 8.27 32.85
CA LYS A 226 4.89 9.09 32.72
C LYS A 226 4.64 10.43 32.04
N CYS A 227 3.81 10.46 30.99
CA CYS A 227 3.41 11.70 30.34
C CYS A 227 2.74 12.65 31.34
N TYR A 228 1.82 12.11 32.16
CA TYR A 228 1.16 12.87 33.21
C TYR A 228 2.13 13.34 34.31
N GLN A 229 3.02 12.48 34.79
CA GLN A 229 4.05 12.81 35.78
C GLN A 229 4.96 13.95 35.32
N ILE A 230 5.39 13.94 34.05
CA ILE A 230 6.26 14.98 33.49
C ILE A 230 5.49 16.31 33.35
N SER A 231 4.18 16.24 33.04
CA SER A 231 3.34 17.43 32.90
C SER A 231 3.12 18.23 34.19
N ARG A 232 3.31 17.59 35.37
CA ARG A 232 3.13 18.18 36.71
C ARG A 232 1.80 18.92 36.87
N GLY A 233 0.73 18.40 36.28
CA GLY A 233 -0.61 18.99 36.33
C GLY A 233 -0.85 20.15 35.35
N ASN A 234 0.11 20.54 34.52
CA ASN A 234 -0.14 21.50 33.45
C ASN A 234 -0.74 20.78 32.23
N VAL A 235 -2.05 20.95 32.01
CA VAL A 235 -2.79 20.29 30.92
C VAL A 235 -2.27 20.66 29.53
N PHE A 236 -1.80 21.89 29.33
CA PHE A 236 -1.22 22.27 28.05
C PHE A 236 0.11 21.54 27.80
N LEU A 237 0.97 21.45 28.82
CA LEU A 237 2.21 20.69 28.74
C LEU A 237 1.93 19.19 28.56
N LEU A 238 0.93 18.65 29.26
CA LEU A 238 0.46 17.28 29.07
C LEU A 238 0.06 17.02 27.62
N SER A 239 -0.75 17.90 27.03
CA SER A 239 -1.17 17.78 25.63
C SER A 239 0.04 17.77 24.69
N ILE A 240 1.05 18.62 24.92
CA ILE A 240 2.29 18.60 24.12
C ILE A 240 3.03 17.27 24.28
N ILE A 241 3.21 16.80 25.52
CA ILE A 241 3.92 15.54 25.78
C ILE A 241 3.20 14.36 25.12
N LEU A 242 1.88 14.31 25.24
CA LEU A 242 1.05 13.30 24.61
C LEU A 242 1.14 13.37 23.08
N MET A 243 1.08 14.55 22.47
CA MET A 243 1.28 14.72 21.02
C MET A 243 2.67 14.25 20.57
N VAL A 244 3.73 14.62 21.28
CA VAL A 244 5.10 14.18 20.96
C VAL A 244 5.23 12.67 21.10
N PHE A 245 4.72 12.11 22.20
CA PHE A 245 4.73 10.66 22.44
C PHE A 245 3.96 9.94 21.33
N THR A 246 2.76 10.39 20.99
CA THR A 246 1.93 9.84 19.93
C THR A 246 2.63 9.92 18.57
N ALA A 247 3.20 11.07 18.22
CA ALA A 247 3.91 11.25 16.96
C ALA A 247 5.15 10.33 16.85
N VAL A 248 5.93 10.21 17.92
CA VAL A 248 7.11 9.34 17.94
C VAL A 248 6.70 7.87 17.93
N SER A 249 5.71 7.47 18.73
CA SER A 249 5.18 6.11 18.70
C SER A 249 4.64 5.76 17.31
N SER A 250 3.83 6.62 16.72
CA SER A 250 3.28 6.42 15.37
C SER A 250 4.34 6.48 14.28
N ALA A 251 5.55 7.00 14.52
CA ALA A 251 6.66 6.95 13.57
C ALA A 251 7.32 5.55 13.52
N PHE A 252 7.14 4.72 14.54
CA PHE A 252 7.71 3.36 14.59
C PHE A 252 6.66 2.26 14.63
N LEU A 253 5.42 2.62 14.97
CA LEU A 253 4.25 1.77 15.07
C LEU A 253 3.22 2.24 14.05
N ASP A 254 2.28 1.38 13.66
CA ASP A 254 1.16 1.87 12.86
C ASP A 254 0.29 2.84 13.69
N ASN A 255 -0.22 3.85 13.00
CA ASN A 255 -1.08 4.90 13.54
C ASN A 255 -2.34 4.35 14.24
N VAL A 256 -3.01 3.35 13.67
CA VAL A 256 -4.22 2.76 14.24
C VAL A 256 -3.93 2.10 15.58
N THR A 257 -2.90 1.25 15.66
CA THR A 257 -2.50 0.58 16.89
C THR A 257 -2.06 1.57 17.96
N THR A 258 -1.31 2.62 17.57
CA THR A 258 -0.91 3.68 18.50
C THR A 258 -2.13 4.33 19.14
N MET A 259 -3.14 4.69 18.34
CA MET A 259 -4.35 5.32 18.85
C MET A 259 -5.27 4.36 19.60
N LEU A 260 -5.38 3.09 19.21
CA LEU A 260 -6.15 2.07 19.96
C LEU A 260 -5.67 1.96 21.41
N LEU A 261 -4.37 2.11 21.62
CA LEU A 261 -3.73 1.97 22.92
C LEU A 261 -3.76 3.27 23.73
N LEU A 262 -3.56 4.43 23.09
CA LEU A 262 -3.52 5.72 23.77
C LEU A 262 -4.91 6.30 24.05
N THR A 263 -5.88 6.10 23.17
CA THR A 263 -7.21 6.72 23.29
C THR A 263 -7.90 6.42 24.63
N PRO A 264 -7.99 5.16 25.09
CA PRO A 264 -8.64 4.87 26.37
C PRO A 264 -7.96 5.58 27.54
N VAL A 265 -6.62 5.61 27.51
CA VAL A 265 -5.84 6.21 28.58
C VAL A 265 -5.96 7.74 28.58
N THR A 266 -5.94 8.37 27.41
CA THR A 266 -6.16 9.81 27.29
C THR A 266 -7.57 10.21 27.71
N ILE A 267 -8.58 9.37 27.46
CA ILE A 267 -9.94 9.59 27.97
C ILE A 267 -9.96 9.58 29.50
N GLU A 268 -9.35 8.57 30.13
CA GLU A 268 -9.29 8.47 31.59
C GLU A 268 -8.58 9.68 32.23
N ILE A 269 -7.47 10.12 31.62
CA ILE A 269 -6.74 11.30 32.08
C ILE A 269 -7.58 12.58 31.91
N ALA A 270 -8.24 12.77 30.77
CA ALA A 270 -9.08 13.93 30.53
C ALA A 270 -10.28 14.01 31.49
N LEU A 271 -10.93 12.88 31.74
CA LEU A 271 -12.03 12.76 32.69
C LEU A 271 -11.59 13.10 34.12
N ALA A 272 -10.43 12.59 34.54
CA ALA A 272 -9.87 12.91 35.85
C ALA A 272 -9.49 14.39 36.00
N LEU A 273 -9.07 15.05 34.91
CA LEU A 273 -8.79 16.48 34.87
C LEU A 273 -10.04 17.35 34.77
N GLY A 274 -11.22 16.75 34.56
CA GLY A 274 -12.49 17.45 34.39
C GLY A 274 -12.58 18.27 33.10
N ILE A 275 -11.86 17.87 32.05
CA ILE A 275 -11.88 18.51 30.73
C ILE A 275 -12.53 17.59 29.70
N ASN A 276 -12.98 18.15 28.57
CA ASN A 276 -13.50 17.34 27.48
C ASN A 276 -12.37 16.47 26.86
N PRO A 277 -12.49 15.13 26.80
CA PRO A 277 -11.47 14.25 26.19
C PRO A 277 -11.12 14.59 24.75
N LEU A 278 -12.07 15.10 23.97
CA LEU A 278 -11.81 15.51 22.58
C LEU A 278 -10.75 16.62 22.47
N SER A 279 -10.54 17.40 23.52
CA SER A 279 -9.51 18.45 23.57
C SER A 279 -8.07 17.92 23.69
N LEU A 280 -7.90 16.65 24.06
CA LEU A 280 -6.61 15.94 24.02
C LEU A 280 -6.55 14.98 22.83
N LEU A 281 -7.63 14.26 22.56
CA LEU A 281 -7.69 13.25 21.51
C LEU A 281 -7.55 13.84 20.09
N ILE A 282 -8.21 14.96 19.78
CA ILE A 282 -8.11 15.52 18.42
C ILE A 282 -6.67 15.96 18.10
N PRO A 283 -5.96 16.69 18.97
CA PRO A 283 -4.53 16.96 18.78
C PRO A 283 -3.66 15.70 18.69
N GLU A 284 -3.95 14.65 19.47
CA GLU A 284 -3.25 13.36 19.37
C GLU A 284 -3.45 12.68 18.02
N ILE A 285 -4.69 12.64 17.49
CA ILE A 285 -4.99 12.11 16.15
C ILE A 285 -4.14 12.85 15.10
N LEU A 286 -4.15 14.18 15.14
CA LEU A 286 -3.38 15.01 14.20
C LEU A 286 -1.86 14.74 14.33
N ALA A 287 -1.37 14.60 15.56
CA ALA A 287 0.02 14.29 15.84
C ALA A 287 0.41 12.87 15.40
N SER A 288 -0.48 11.88 15.55
CA SER A 288 -0.28 10.51 15.09
C SER A 288 -0.09 10.49 13.58
N ASN A 289 -0.98 11.14 12.82
CA ASN A 289 -0.87 11.15 11.36
C ASN A 289 0.38 11.90 10.89
N VAL A 290 0.74 13.03 11.53
CA VAL A 290 1.98 13.75 11.22
C VAL A 290 3.22 12.92 11.56
N GLY A 291 3.24 12.26 12.71
CA GLY A 291 4.33 11.38 13.13
C GLY A 291 4.48 10.15 12.23
N GLY A 292 3.36 9.50 11.89
CA GLY A 292 3.34 8.35 11.00
C GLY A 292 3.79 8.66 9.58
N THR A 293 3.56 9.90 9.13
CA THR A 293 4.05 10.39 7.83
C THR A 293 5.59 10.45 7.77
N ALA A 294 6.27 10.61 8.91
CA ALA A 294 7.71 10.87 8.95
C ALA A 294 8.59 9.66 8.55
N THR A 295 8.05 8.44 8.60
CA THR A 295 8.81 7.21 8.35
C THR A 295 8.08 6.27 7.40
N LEU A 296 8.82 5.31 6.87
CA LEU A 296 8.29 4.28 5.97
C LEU A 296 7.18 3.42 6.60
N ILE A 297 7.16 3.26 7.93
CA ILE A 297 6.34 2.24 8.61
C ILE A 297 5.14 2.84 9.33
N GLY A 298 5.19 4.14 9.65
CA GLY A 298 4.22 4.75 10.55
C GLY A 298 2.78 4.81 10.04
N ASP A 299 2.59 4.77 8.72
CA ASP A 299 1.27 4.78 8.08
C ASP A 299 1.27 3.82 6.87
N PRO A 300 0.22 3.02 6.62
CA PRO A 300 0.23 2.10 5.49
C PRO A 300 0.42 2.73 4.10
N PRO A 301 -0.05 3.97 3.79
CA PRO A 301 0.34 4.67 2.56
C PRO A 301 1.85 4.72 2.34
N ASN A 302 2.63 5.02 3.38
CA ASN A 302 4.09 5.10 3.29
C ASN A 302 4.70 3.73 3.01
N ILE A 303 4.21 2.68 3.69
CA ILE A 303 4.64 1.31 3.46
C ILE A 303 4.42 0.91 2.00
N MET A 304 3.25 1.22 1.46
CA MET A 304 2.86 0.94 0.08
C MET A 304 3.73 1.71 -0.93
N ILE A 305 3.92 3.01 -0.72
CA ILE A 305 4.78 3.86 -1.56
C ILE A 305 6.21 3.33 -1.55
N GLY A 306 6.76 3.04 -0.38
CA GLY A 306 8.14 2.58 -0.26
C GLY A 306 8.37 1.20 -0.86
N SER A 307 7.44 0.27 -0.69
CA SER A 307 7.55 -1.06 -1.29
C SER A 307 7.42 -1.04 -2.82
N TYR A 308 6.50 -0.22 -3.35
CA TYR A 308 6.28 -0.07 -4.79
C TYR A 308 7.44 0.67 -5.48
N ALA A 309 7.87 1.79 -4.91
CA ALA A 309 8.96 2.62 -5.45
C ALA A 309 10.36 2.15 -5.05
N LYS A 310 10.48 1.10 -4.22
CA LYS A 310 11.73 0.58 -3.67
C LYS A 310 12.54 1.64 -2.91
N LEU A 311 11.83 2.48 -2.15
CA LEU A 311 12.43 3.52 -1.32
C LEU A 311 12.82 2.98 0.04
N THR A 312 13.93 3.49 0.55
CA THR A 312 14.49 3.07 1.83
C THR A 312 13.86 3.82 3.01
N PHE A 313 13.78 3.17 4.18
CA PHE A 313 13.42 3.82 5.45
C PHE A 313 14.16 5.14 5.68
N LEU A 314 15.48 5.18 5.42
CA LEU A 314 16.27 6.40 5.62
C LEU A 314 15.86 7.52 4.65
N GLN A 315 15.53 7.20 3.40
CA GLN A 315 14.99 8.19 2.46
C GLN A 315 13.66 8.80 2.95
N PHE A 316 12.79 8.02 3.59
CA PHE A 316 11.59 8.59 4.22
C PHE A 316 11.96 9.56 5.35
N VAL A 317 12.87 9.17 6.23
CA VAL A 317 13.31 10.02 7.35
C VAL A 317 13.94 11.31 6.84
N GLU A 318 14.84 11.24 5.87
CA GLU A 318 15.55 12.42 5.34
C GLU A 318 14.60 13.40 4.64
N ASN A 319 13.62 12.89 3.88
CA ASN A 319 12.78 13.73 3.02
C ASN A 319 11.46 14.16 3.69
N LEU A 320 10.91 13.37 4.62
CA LEU A 320 9.61 13.64 5.24
C LEU A 320 9.70 14.06 6.71
N ALA A 321 10.66 13.53 7.49
CA ALA A 321 10.73 13.87 8.92
C ALA A 321 10.94 15.37 9.20
N PRO A 322 11.77 16.13 8.45
CA PRO A 322 11.95 17.56 8.70
C PRO A 322 10.63 18.34 8.58
N VAL A 323 9.84 18.11 7.53
CA VAL A 323 8.56 18.79 7.34
C VAL A 323 7.51 18.32 8.36
N CYS A 324 7.57 17.05 8.80
CA CYS A 324 6.71 16.54 9.86
C CYS A 324 7.04 17.19 11.22
N VAL A 325 8.32 17.41 11.54
CA VAL A 325 8.74 18.13 12.75
C VAL A 325 8.25 19.57 12.73
N VAL A 326 8.39 20.28 11.60
CA VAL A 326 7.85 21.64 11.44
C VAL A 326 6.32 21.64 11.61
N SER A 327 5.64 20.67 11.00
CA SER A 327 4.18 20.52 11.11
C SER A 327 3.73 20.26 12.55
N LEU A 328 4.47 19.45 13.30
CA LEU A 328 4.21 19.16 14.71
C LEU A 328 4.43 20.40 15.60
N ILE A 329 5.47 21.18 15.33
CA ILE A 329 5.70 22.47 16.02
C ILE A 329 4.51 23.41 15.77
N VAL A 330 4.06 23.51 14.53
CA VAL A 330 2.88 24.31 14.17
C VAL A 330 1.62 23.79 14.86
N LEU A 331 1.48 22.47 15.01
CA LEU A 331 0.37 21.87 15.77
C LEU A 331 0.36 22.32 17.23
N PHE A 332 1.53 22.44 17.88
CA PHE A 332 1.60 22.91 19.28
C PHE A 332 1.03 24.31 19.43
N PHE A 333 1.40 25.22 18.53
CA PHE A 333 0.87 26.58 18.52
C PHE A 333 -0.62 26.60 18.19
N TYR A 334 -1.04 25.87 17.16
CA TYR A 334 -2.44 25.76 16.76
C TYR A 334 -3.32 25.23 17.90
N ASN A 335 -2.87 24.17 18.56
CA ASN A 335 -3.52 23.55 19.72
C ASN A 335 -3.64 24.53 20.89
N ARG A 336 -2.60 25.32 21.16
CA ARG A 336 -2.60 26.35 22.21
C ARG A 336 -3.69 27.40 22.00
N PHE A 337 -3.96 27.79 20.76
CA PHE A 337 -4.99 28.78 20.42
C PHE A 337 -6.39 28.20 20.54
N LEU A 338 -6.61 26.97 20.06
CA LEU A 338 -7.93 26.33 20.08
C LEU A 338 -8.37 25.89 21.48
N TYR A 339 -7.54 25.08 22.14
CA TYR A 339 -7.92 24.41 23.39
C TYR A 339 -7.35 25.08 24.64
N GLY A 340 -6.57 26.16 24.49
CA GLY A 340 -5.99 26.88 25.62
C GLY A 340 -7.01 27.43 26.63
N LYS A 341 -8.28 27.64 26.24
CA LYS A 341 -9.36 27.98 27.17
C LYS A 341 -9.91 26.74 27.89
N GLU A 342 -10.00 25.61 27.21
CA GLU A 342 -10.46 24.34 27.77
C GLU A 342 -9.45 23.80 28.79
N TYR A 343 -8.16 23.86 28.46
CA TYR A 343 -7.07 23.45 29.35
C TYR A 343 -7.02 24.24 30.66
N LYS A 344 -7.53 25.49 30.67
CA LYS A 344 -7.65 26.30 31.89
C LYS A 344 -8.83 25.90 32.78
N LYS A 345 -9.79 25.11 32.29
CA LYS A 345 -10.93 24.63 33.08
C LYS A 345 -10.57 23.45 33.99
N SER A 346 -9.36 22.90 33.85
CA SER A 346 -8.92 21.73 34.60
C SER A 346 -9.08 21.96 36.11
N LYS A 347 -9.78 21.05 36.77
CA LYS A 347 -10.00 21.10 38.22
C LYS A 347 -9.03 20.15 38.88
N ILE A 348 -7.80 20.59 39.10
CA ILE A 348 -6.82 19.77 39.81
C ILE A 348 -6.80 20.20 41.26
N GLU A 349 -7.62 19.56 42.07
CA GLU A 349 -7.65 19.82 43.52
C GLU A 349 -6.42 19.19 44.21
N ASP A 350 -5.95 18.03 43.74
CA ASP A 350 -4.73 17.37 44.24
C ASP A 350 -4.01 16.57 43.13
N VAL A 351 -2.96 17.19 42.55
CA VAL A 351 -2.12 16.57 41.50
C VAL A 351 -1.42 15.32 42.04
N GLU A 352 -0.99 15.34 43.30
CA GLU A 352 -0.15 14.29 43.90
C GLU A 352 -0.97 13.04 44.21
N ALA A 353 -2.18 13.20 44.75
CA ALA A 353 -3.09 12.08 44.99
C ALA A 353 -3.47 11.37 43.69
N PHE A 354 -3.75 12.13 42.61
CA PHE A 354 -4.05 11.53 41.31
C PHE A 354 -2.83 10.86 40.67
N LEU A 355 -1.63 11.45 40.81
CA LEU A 355 -0.39 10.81 40.39
C LEU A 355 -0.15 9.47 41.08
N GLU A 356 -0.42 9.39 42.38
CA GLU A 356 -0.25 8.14 43.14
C GLU A 356 -1.29 7.10 42.72
N LYS A 357 -2.53 7.50 42.44
CA LYS A 357 -3.55 6.63 41.85
C LYS A 357 -3.08 6.05 40.51
N LEU A 358 -2.67 6.91 39.57
CA LEU A 358 -2.19 6.48 38.25
C LEU A 358 -0.96 5.59 38.36
N ARG A 359 -0.05 5.89 39.29
CA ARG A 359 1.14 5.07 39.54
C ARG A 359 0.77 3.65 39.98
N GLN A 360 -0.31 3.49 40.75
CA GLN A 360 -0.78 2.20 41.22
C GLN A 360 -1.52 1.42 40.14
N GLU A 361 -2.35 2.09 39.34
CA GLU A 361 -3.13 1.46 38.26
C GLU A 361 -2.28 1.14 37.02
N TYR A 362 -1.36 2.03 36.63
CA TYR A 362 -0.60 1.93 35.38
C TYR A 362 0.84 1.45 35.61
N GLN A 363 0.96 0.22 36.10
CA GLN A 363 2.24 -0.42 36.36
C GLN A 363 2.70 -1.29 35.20
N ILE A 364 4.03 -1.42 35.06
CA ILE A 364 4.62 -2.44 34.20
C ILE A 364 4.35 -3.80 34.85
N THR A 365 3.57 -4.64 34.16
CA THR A 365 3.17 -5.97 34.62
C THR A 365 4.30 -6.98 34.45
N ASP A 366 5.06 -6.90 33.36
CA ASP A 366 6.18 -7.81 33.07
C ASP A 366 7.42 -7.07 32.55
N LYS A 367 8.36 -6.78 33.47
CA LYS A 367 9.61 -6.07 33.17
C LYS A 367 10.58 -6.88 32.29
N THR A 368 10.56 -8.20 32.40
CA THR A 368 11.49 -9.05 31.64
C THR A 368 11.04 -9.14 30.18
N LEU A 369 9.74 -9.35 29.95
CA LEU A 369 9.15 -9.34 28.62
C LEU A 369 9.31 -7.96 27.97
N LEU A 370 9.11 -6.88 28.74
CA LEU A 370 9.32 -5.52 28.25
C LEU A 370 10.77 -5.27 27.83
N THR A 371 11.74 -5.58 28.71
CA THR A 371 13.16 -5.37 28.39
C THR A 371 13.58 -6.16 27.15
N PHE A 372 13.17 -7.43 27.07
CA PHE A 372 13.46 -8.26 25.90
C PHE A 372 12.77 -7.73 24.64
N GLY A 373 11.49 -7.37 24.72
CA GLY A 373 10.75 -6.81 23.60
C GLY A 373 11.30 -5.47 23.10
N LEU A 374 11.73 -4.58 24.00
CA LEU A 374 12.41 -3.32 23.62
C LEU A 374 13.77 -3.58 22.97
N LEU A 375 14.52 -4.59 23.43
CA LEU A 375 15.77 -5.00 22.79
C LEU A 375 15.52 -5.52 21.38
N ILE A 376 14.52 -6.38 21.19
CA ILE A 376 14.13 -6.88 19.86
C ILE A 376 13.64 -5.74 18.97
N MET A 377 12.83 -4.82 19.50
CA MET A 377 12.38 -3.64 18.75
C MET A 377 13.56 -2.76 18.33
N GLY A 378 14.56 -2.56 19.20
CA GLY A 378 15.80 -1.87 18.85
C GLY A 378 16.57 -2.55 17.72
N ILE A 379 16.63 -3.89 17.72
CA ILE A 379 17.23 -4.67 16.62
C ILE A 379 16.44 -4.48 15.33
N VAL A 380 15.10 -4.55 15.39
CA VAL A 380 14.23 -4.36 14.22
C VAL A 380 14.39 -2.96 13.63
N ILE A 381 14.42 -1.92 14.46
CA ILE A 381 14.68 -0.53 14.02
C ILE A 381 16.06 -0.42 13.37
N LEU A 382 17.09 -1.03 13.97
CA LEU A 382 18.43 -1.05 13.37
C LEU A 382 18.42 -1.75 12.00
N MET A 383 17.71 -2.86 11.86
CA MET A 383 17.55 -3.55 10.59
C MET A 383 16.79 -2.71 9.57
N PHE A 384 15.76 -1.94 9.97
CA PHE A 384 15.10 -0.97 9.10
C PHE A 384 16.03 0.14 8.65
N LEU A 385 16.97 0.61 9.48
CA LEU A 385 17.97 1.60 9.05
C LEU A 385 18.96 1.00 8.06
N LEU A 386 19.33 -0.27 8.22
CA LEU A 386 20.33 -0.96 7.42
C LEU A 386 19.77 -1.66 6.17
N HIS A 387 18.45 -1.78 6.03
CA HIS A 387 17.81 -2.63 5.01
C HIS A 387 18.25 -2.30 3.57
N GLY A 388 18.45 -1.02 3.25
CA GLY A 388 18.92 -0.57 1.94
C GLY A 388 20.35 -1.00 1.62
N VAL A 389 21.23 -1.02 2.64
CA VAL A 389 22.61 -1.50 2.52
C VAL A 389 22.65 -3.03 2.44
N LEU A 390 21.73 -3.70 3.14
CA LEU A 390 21.62 -5.16 3.17
C LEU A 390 20.86 -5.73 1.96
N HIS A 391 20.32 -4.88 1.09
CA HIS A 391 19.46 -5.28 -0.03
C HIS A 391 18.32 -6.22 0.39
N MET A 392 17.71 -5.93 1.54
CA MET A 392 16.62 -6.71 2.11
C MET A 392 15.33 -5.90 2.17
N GLU A 393 14.19 -6.58 2.10
CA GLU A 393 12.89 -5.95 2.31
C GLU A 393 12.63 -5.71 3.80
N VAL A 394 11.94 -4.61 4.13
CA VAL A 394 11.61 -4.25 5.53
C VAL A 394 10.77 -5.30 6.24
N SER A 395 9.85 -5.99 5.55
CA SER A 395 9.09 -7.10 6.13
C SER A 395 9.96 -8.21 6.73
N ILE A 396 11.16 -8.46 6.19
CA ILE A 396 12.06 -9.49 6.70
C ILE A 396 12.53 -9.12 8.12
N ALA A 397 12.86 -7.85 8.36
CA ALA A 397 13.24 -7.36 9.69
C ALA A 397 12.08 -7.51 10.69
N ALA A 398 10.88 -7.09 10.28
CA ALA A 398 9.69 -7.17 11.11
C ALA A 398 9.33 -8.62 11.45
N LEU A 399 9.31 -9.53 10.47
CA LEU A 399 9.05 -10.96 10.69
C LEU A 399 10.11 -11.62 11.55
N PHE A 400 11.39 -11.25 11.39
CA PHE A 400 12.47 -11.76 12.23
C PHE A 400 12.27 -11.38 13.70
N GLY A 401 12.04 -10.10 13.99
CA GLY A 401 11.77 -9.63 15.35
C GLY A 401 10.48 -10.23 15.93
N ALA A 402 9.41 -10.24 15.13
CA ALA A 402 8.14 -10.84 15.51
C ALA A 402 8.30 -12.32 15.86
N SER A 403 9.01 -13.09 15.05
CA SER A 403 9.23 -14.52 15.28
C SER A 403 9.98 -14.79 16.57
N ILE A 404 11.04 -14.01 16.86
CA ILE A 404 11.81 -14.15 18.10
C ILE A 404 10.95 -13.79 19.32
N LEU A 405 10.26 -12.65 19.26
CA LEU A 405 9.46 -12.17 20.38
C LEU A 405 8.25 -13.08 20.65
N PHE A 406 7.62 -13.56 19.59
CA PHE A 406 6.53 -14.52 19.63
C PHE A 406 6.98 -15.87 20.20
N ALA A 407 8.12 -16.40 19.75
CA ALA A 407 8.70 -17.63 20.29
C ALA A 407 9.04 -17.49 21.79
N TYR A 408 9.64 -16.36 22.19
CA TYR A 408 9.94 -16.09 23.59
C TYR A 408 8.66 -16.02 24.43
N GLY A 409 7.64 -15.28 23.98
CA GLY A 409 6.34 -15.18 24.65
C GLY A 409 5.66 -16.53 24.81
N ALA A 410 5.73 -17.38 23.78
CA ALA A 410 5.18 -18.74 23.78
C ALA A 410 5.91 -19.66 24.79
N ILE A 411 7.24 -19.73 24.71
CA ILE A 411 8.06 -20.64 25.52
C ILE A 411 7.98 -20.28 27.00
N THR A 412 7.98 -18.98 27.30
CA THR A 412 7.90 -18.49 28.68
C THR A 412 6.47 -18.50 29.24
N LYS A 413 5.46 -18.83 28.41
CA LYS A 413 4.03 -18.77 28.73
C LYS A 413 3.58 -17.41 29.27
N LYS A 414 4.31 -16.35 28.90
CA LYS A 414 3.99 -14.96 29.27
C LYS A 414 2.93 -14.36 28.38
N VAL A 415 2.72 -14.95 27.21
CA VAL A 415 1.74 -14.53 26.23
C VAL A 415 0.90 -15.73 25.83
N ASP A 416 -0.42 -15.58 25.88
CA ASP A 416 -1.33 -16.54 25.26
C ASP A 416 -1.28 -16.37 23.74
N ILE A 417 -0.71 -17.36 23.08
CA ILE A 417 -0.49 -17.36 21.64
C ILE A 417 -1.80 -17.40 20.86
N ALA A 418 -2.79 -18.16 21.33
CA ALA A 418 -4.09 -18.20 20.67
C ALA A 418 -4.76 -16.83 20.80
N HIS A 419 -4.73 -16.25 22.00
CA HIS A 419 -5.26 -14.90 22.21
C HIS A 419 -4.56 -13.86 21.34
N LEU A 420 -3.23 -13.86 21.28
CA LEU A 420 -2.48 -12.90 20.47
C LEU A 420 -2.86 -13.02 18.99
N VAL A 421 -2.83 -14.24 18.46
CA VAL A 421 -3.13 -14.48 17.05
C VAL A 421 -4.58 -14.14 16.73
N GLU A 422 -5.53 -14.39 17.61
CA GLU A 422 -6.96 -14.15 17.37
C GLU A 422 -7.41 -12.71 17.61
N LYS A 423 -6.80 -12.01 18.58
CA LYS A 423 -7.29 -10.72 19.09
C LYS A 423 -6.37 -9.54 18.80
N ASP A 424 -5.07 -9.78 18.65
CA ASP A 424 -4.09 -8.70 18.56
C ASP A 424 -3.64 -8.47 17.11
N ILE A 425 -3.69 -9.53 16.30
CA ILE A 425 -3.47 -9.41 14.85
C ILE A 425 -4.78 -8.94 14.19
N GLU A 426 -4.71 -7.80 13.50
CA GLU A 426 -5.84 -7.25 12.76
C GLU A 426 -6.03 -7.96 11.41
N TRP A 427 -6.55 -9.20 11.44
CA TRP A 427 -6.82 -9.99 10.22
C TRP A 427 -7.68 -9.25 9.19
N LEU A 428 -8.64 -8.45 9.65
CA LEU A 428 -9.50 -7.65 8.77
C LEU A 428 -8.71 -6.62 7.98
N THR A 429 -7.70 -6.01 8.59
CA THR A 429 -6.79 -5.06 7.96
C THR A 429 -5.91 -5.79 6.93
N LEU A 430 -5.29 -6.93 7.29
CA LEU A 430 -4.49 -7.72 6.34
C LEU A 430 -5.30 -8.21 5.12
N LEU A 431 -6.51 -8.75 5.34
CA LEU A 431 -7.40 -9.18 4.27
C LEU A 431 -7.83 -8.00 3.38
N PHE A 432 -8.08 -6.84 3.99
CA PHE A 432 -8.42 -5.64 3.25
C PHE A 432 -7.31 -5.25 2.26
N PHE A 433 -6.04 -5.22 2.69
CA PHE A 433 -4.91 -4.94 1.78
C PHE A 433 -4.82 -5.96 0.64
N ILE A 434 -4.95 -7.26 0.93
CA ILE A 434 -4.90 -8.32 -0.07
C ILE A 434 -5.95 -8.07 -1.17
N PHE A 435 -7.21 -7.86 -0.79
CA PHE A 435 -8.28 -7.67 -1.77
C PHE A 435 -8.25 -6.29 -2.45
N LEU A 436 -7.79 -5.26 -1.74
CA LEU A 436 -7.57 -3.93 -2.31
C LEU A 436 -6.49 -3.97 -3.40
N PHE A 437 -5.38 -4.67 -3.17
CA PHE A 437 -4.34 -4.84 -4.18
C PHE A 437 -4.84 -5.58 -5.41
N ILE A 438 -5.68 -6.62 -5.23
CA ILE A 438 -6.31 -7.30 -6.35
C ILE A 438 -7.22 -6.35 -7.15
N LEU A 439 -8.02 -5.53 -6.46
CA LEU A 439 -8.89 -4.53 -7.09
C LEU A 439 -8.10 -3.50 -7.90
N VAL A 440 -7.01 -2.97 -7.33
CA VAL A 440 -6.14 -2.00 -7.99
C VAL A 440 -5.43 -2.63 -9.19
N GLY A 441 -4.87 -3.84 -9.02
CA GLY A 441 -4.24 -4.56 -10.11
C GLY A 441 -5.20 -4.88 -11.26
N ALA A 442 -6.47 -5.14 -10.95
CA ALA A 442 -7.50 -5.38 -11.97
C ALA A 442 -7.82 -4.14 -12.80
N VAL A 443 -7.92 -2.95 -12.18
CA VAL A 443 -8.13 -1.71 -12.91
C VAL A 443 -6.88 -1.22 -13.66
N GLU A 444 -5.69 -1.57 -13.18
CA GLU A 444 -4.41 -1.39 -13.88
C GLU A 444 -4.31 -2.29 -15.13
N GLU A 445 -4.67 -3.58 -15.01
CA GLU A 445 -4.64 -4.52 -16.14
C GLU A 445 -5.60 -4.11 -17.27
N VAL A 446 -6.75 -3.51 -16.97
CA VAL A 446 -7.66 -2.99 -18.01
C VAL A 446 -7.27 -1.60 -18.54
N GLY A 447 -6.34 -0.90 -17.89
CA GLY A 447 -5.82 0.40 -18.33
C GLY A 447 -6.62 1.62 -17.86
N LEU A 448 -7.41 1.51 -16.78
CA LEU A 448 -8.10 2.67 -16.19
C LEU A 448 -7.10 3.68 -15.62
N LEU A 449 -6.08 3.18 -14.92
CA LEU A 449 -5.07 4.05 -14.30
C LEU A 449 -4.23 4.79 -15.35
N ASP A 450 -4.02 4.18 -16.52
CA ASP A 450 -3.31 4.81 -17.64
C ASP A 450 -4.01 6.10 -18.09
N ILE A 451 -5.35 6.07 -18.19
CA ILE A 451 -6.17 7.22 -18.58
C ILE A 451 -6.06 8.36 -17.56
N VAL A 452 -6.06 8.02 -16.27
CA VAL A 452 -5.90 9.01 -15.20
C VAL A 452 -4.51 9.63 -15.25
N ALA A 453 -3.48 8.80 -15.45
CA ALA A 453 -2.10 9.25 -15.55
C ALA A 453 -1.88 10.18 -16.75
N ASP A 454 -2.42 9.84 -17.92
CA ASP A 454 -2.42 10.70 -19.11
C ASP A 454 -3.16 12.03 -18.84
N GLY A 455 -4.27 11.99 -18.11
CA GLY A 455 -5.00 13.19 -17.67
C GLY A 455 -4.13 14.13 -16.83
N VAL A 456 -3.41 13.58 -15.83
CA VAL A 456 -2.49 14.36 -14.99
C VAL A 456 -1.31 14.89 -15.80
N LEU A 457 -0.76 14.09 -16.72
CA LEU A 457 0.33 14.52 -17.60
C LEU A 457 -0.11 15.69 -18.51
N ASN A 458 -1.29 15.60 -19.10
CA ASN A 458 -1.86 16.65 -19.94
C ASN A 458 -2.16 17.94 -19.16
N LEU A 459 -2.63 17.82 -17.92
CA LEU A 459 -2.85 18.97 -17.04
C LEU A 459 -1.55 19.63 -16.58
N SER A 460 -0.52 18.82 -16.30
CA SER A 460 0.80 19.34 -15.91
C SER A 460 1.61 19.88 -17.08
N GLN A 461 1.26 19.54 -18.33
CA GLN A 461 2.05 19.87 -19.53
C GLN A 461 3.51 19.42 -19.43
N GLY A 462 3.78 18.37 -18.65
CA GLY A 462 5.13 17.89 -18.35
C GLY A 462 5.94 18.81 -17.42
N ASN A 463 5.33 19.81 -16.80
CA ASN A 463 5.99 20.70 -15.84
C ASN A 463 6.03 20.05 -14.44
N LEU A 464 7.24 19.88 -13.91
CA LEU A 464 7.46 19.24 -12.61
C LEU A 464 6.75 19.96 -11.47
N THR A 465 6.83 21.28 -11.39
CA THR A 465 6.18 22.09 -10.34
C THR A 465 4.66 21.91 -10.33
N ILE A 466 4.04 21.90 -11.52
CA ILE A 466 2.59 21.67 -11.64
C ILE A 466 2.27 20.24 -11.23
N ALA A 467 3.08 19.25 -11.63
CA ALA A 467 2.88 17.86 -11.24
C ALA A 467 3.00 17.64 -9.73
N ILE A 468 4.00 18.25 -9.07
CA ILE A 468 4.15 18.24 -7.60
C ILE A 468 2.88 18.80 -6.94
N CYS A 469 2.44 19.99 -7.38
CA CYS A 469 1.23 20.61 -6.86
C CYS A 469 -0.01 19.72 -7.08
N LEU A 470 -0.19 19.18 -8.29
CA LEU A 470 -1.33 18.33 -8.62
C LEU A 470 -1.36 17.07 -7.76
N ILE A 471 -0.25 16.33 -7.69
CA ILE A 471 -0.18 15.11 -6.88
C ILE A 471 -0.43 15.43 -5.41
N LEU A 472 0.23 16.45 -4.85
CA LEU A 472 0.07 16.82 -3.45
C LEU A 472 -1.38 17.22 -3.12
N TRP A 473 -1.95 18.18 -3.85
CA TRP A 473 -3.26 18.76 -3.52
C TRP A 473 -4.42 17.84 -3.87
N VAL A 474 -4.35 17.12 -4.99
CA VAL A 474 -5.38 16.11 -5.31
C VAL A 474 -5.33 15.01 -4.27
N SER A 475 -4.14 14.55 -3.88
CA SER A 475 -4.00 13.54 -2.82
C SER A 475 -4.56 14.03 -1.50
N ALA A 476 -4.25 15.27 -1.12
CA ALA A 476 -4.76 15.87 0.11
C ALA A 476 -6.28 15.98 0.14
N ILE A 477 -6.88 16.46 -0.94
CA ILE A 477 -8.33 16.64 -1.02
C ILE A 477 -9.04 15.30 -1.05
N MET A 478 -8.58 14.36 -1.88
CA MET A 478 -9.20 13.05 -1.99
C MET A 478 -9.07 12.26 -0.69
N SER A 479 -7.88 12.26 -0.09
CA SER A 479 -7.62 11.61 1.20
C SER A 479 -8.36 12.27 2.38
N ALA A 480 -8.79 13.53 2.25
CA ALA A 480 -9.64 14.14 3.26
C ALA A 480 -11.05 13.52 3.27
N PHE A 481 -11.56 13.01 2.15
CA PHE A 481 -12.92 12.45 2.04
C PHE A 481 -12.95 10.94 1.84
N VAL A 482 -11.79 10.33 1.63
CA VAL A 482 -11.62 8.91 1.37
C VAL A 482 -10.49 8.39 2.26
N ASP A 483 -10.63 7.16 2.75
CA ASP A 483 -9.54 6.47 3.46
C ASP A 483 -8.23 6.55 2.63
N ASN A 484 -7.17 7.03 3.29
CA ASN A 484 -5.85 7.24 2.71
C ASN A 484 -5.25 5.98 2.07
N ILE A 485 -5.68 4.78 2.48
CA ILE A 485 -5.16 3.49 1.99
C ILE A 485 -5.64 3.18 0.56
N PRO A 486 -6.95 3.03 0.25
CA PRO A 486 -7.44 2.84 -1.13
C PRO A 486 -6.96 3.91 -2.09
N PHE A 487 -6.96 5.17 -1.66
CA PHE A 487 -6.52 6.28 -2.48
C PHE A 487 -5.05 6.10 -2.90
N THR A 488 -4.16 5.86 -1.92
CA THR A 488 -2.73 5.68 -2.20
C THR A 488 -2.50 4.51 -3.15
N ALA A 489 -3.19 3.39 -2.94
CA ALA A 489 -3.08 2.20 -3.78
C ALA A 489 -3.32 2.50 -5.27
N THR A 490 -4.36 3.28 -5.59
CA THR A 490 -4.64 3.69 -6.97
C THR A 490 -3.62 4.67 -7.55
N MET A 491 -3.01 5.49 -6.69
CA MET A 491 -2.06 6.50 -7.11
C MET A 491 -0.64 5.94 -7.33
N LEU A 492 -0.33 4.72 -6.85
CA LEU A 492 1.02 4.16 -7.01
C LEU A 492 1.40 4.01 -8.49
N PRO A 493 0.59 3.36 -9.36
CA PRO A 493 0.97 3.20 -10.77
C PRO A 493 0.98 4.53 -11.51
N ILE A 494 0.04 5.43 -11.17
CA ILE A 494 -0.04 6.78 -11.74
C ILE A 494 1.23 7.58 -11.41
N THR A 495 1.66 7.57 -10.15
CA THR A 495 2.83 8.30 -9.69
C THR A 495 4.10 7.70 -10.27
N ALA A 496 4.18 6.37 -10.40
CA ALA A 496 5.29 5.70 -11.05
C ALA A 496 5.44 6.09 -12.52
N TYR A 497 4.34 6.12 -13.26
CA TYR A 497 4.34 6.57 -14.65
C TYR A 497 4.82 8.02 -14.76
N LEU A 498 4.22 8.93 -13.99
CA LEU A 498 4.56 10.35 -14.02
C LEU A 498 6.02 10.60 -13.63
N THR A 499 6.54 9.84 -12.66
CA THR A 499 7.95 9.91 -12.24
C THR A 499 8.91 9.53 -13.38
N LYS A 500 8.51 8.61 -14.27
CA LYS A 500 9.33 8.19 -15.42
C LYS A 500 9.27 9.17 -16.59
N VAL A 501 8.13 9.85 -16.81
CA VAL A 501 7.90 10.65 -18.03
C VAL A 501 8.09 12.15 -17.83
N ILE A 502 7.96 12.66 -16.61
CA ILE A 502 8.12 14.09 -16.32
C ILE A 502 9.60 14.40 -16.07
N PRO A 503 10.22 15.29 -16.87
CA PRO A 503 11.60 15.69 -16.66
C PRO A 503 11.84 16.25 -15.24
N GLY A 504 12.88 15.77 -14.56
CA GLY A 504 13.25 16.19 -13.20
C GLY A 504 12.52 15.43 -12.08
N ALA A 505 11.49 14.63 -12.39
CA ALA A 505 10.82 13.80 -11.38
C ALA A 505 11.68 12.61 -10.90
N GLU A 506 12.82 12.35 -11.55
CA GLU A 506 13.80 11.31 -11.18
C GLU A 506 14.31 11.44 -9.74
N SER A 507 14.21 12.62 -9.13
CA SER A 507 14.50 12.85 -7.71
C SER A 507 13.58 12.08 -6.75
N GLY A 508 12.49 11.51 -7.25
CA GLY A 508 11.47 10.83 -6.45
C GLY A 508 10.48 11.78 -5.78
N VAL A 509 10.52 13.08 -6.09
CA VAL A 509 9.68 14.11 -5.45
C VAL A 509 8.18 13.83 -5.52
N LEU A 510 7.71 13.19 -6.59
CA LEU A 510 6.28 12.86 -6.73
C LEU A 510 5.83 11.79 -5.72
N TRP A 511 6.73 10.90 -5.28
CA TRP A 511 6.45 9.95 -4.20
C TRP A 511 6.28 10.65 -2.86
N TRP A 512 7.11 11.67 -2.58
CA TRP A 512 6.98 12.49 -1.37
C TRP A 512 5.73 13.36 -1.41
N ALA A 513 5.36 13.89 -2.58
CA ALA A 513 4.11 14.61 -2.78
C ALA A 513 2.89 13.72 -2.52
N LEU A 514 2.91 12.47 -3.00
CA LEU A 514 1.86 11.49 -2.73
C LEU A 514 1.79 11.14 -1.22
N ALA A 515 2.93 10.84 -0.59
CA ALA A 515 3.00 10.50 0.83
C ALA A 515 2.47 11.64 1.72
N LEU A 516 2.98 12.86 1.54
CA LEU A 516 2.54 14.03 2.30
C LEU A 516 1.08 14.36 2.02
N GLY A 517 0.65 14.30 0.76
CA GLY A 517 -0.72 14.58 0.37
C GLY A 517 -1.70 13.58 0.98
N ALA A 518 -1.44 12.27 0.83
CA ALA A 518 -2.30 11.23 1.36
C ALA A 518 -2.36 11.29 2.90
N CYS A 519 -1.22 11.37 3.59
CA CYS A 519 -1.20 11.27 5.05
C CYS A 519 -1.67 12.57 5.73
N PHE A 520 -1.23 13.76 5.27
CA PHE A 520 -1.73 15.02 5.84
C PHE A 520 -3.16 15.31 5.41
N GLY A 521 -3.56 14.91 4.19
CA GLY A 521 -4.95 14.99 3.72
C GLY A 521 -5.92 14.25 4.62
N GLY A 522 -5.53 13.06 5.10
CA GLY A 522 -6.31 12.22 6.02
C GLY A 522 -6.70 12.91 7.33
N ASN A 523 -5.99 13.97 7.73
CA ASN A 523 -6.37 14.81 8.87
C ASN A 523 -7.62 15.68 8.62
N GLY A 524 -8.00 15.92 7.36
CA GLY A 524 -9.01 16.93 7.02
C GLY A 524 -10.40 16.63 7.58
N THR A 525 -10.77 15.35 7.69
CA THR A 525 -12.09 14.92 8.18
C THR A 525 -12.01 13.68 9.06
N MET A 526 -13.14 13.30 9.69
CA MET A 526 -13.21 12.13 10.57
C MET A 526 -12.94 10.81 9.86
N ILE A 527 -13.21 10.72 8.55
CA ILE A 527 -13.11 9.48 7.75
C ILE A 527 -11.84 9.40 6.91
N GLY A 528 -11.04 10.48 6.86
CA GLY A 528 -9.87 10.55 5.97
C GLY A 528 -8.73 9.62 6.38
N ALA A 529 -8.65 9.22 7.65
CA ALA A 529 -7.68 8.25 8.13
C ALA A 529 -8.32 7.28 9.13
N SER A 530 -7.88 6.02 9.08
CA SER A 530 -8.35 4.95 9.98
C SER A 530 -8.17 5.30 11.45
N ALA A 531 -7.06 5.94 11.81
CA ALA A 531 -6.77 6.37 13.18
C ALA A 531 -7.82 7.36 13.70
N ASN A 532 -8.37 8.23 12.84
CA ASN A 532 -9.40 9.19 13.20
C ASN A 532 -10.69 8.46 13.58
N VAL A 533 -11.16 7.55 12.70
CA VAL A 533 -12.39 6.78 12.87
C VAL A 533 -12.34 5.95 14.15
N VAL A 534 -11.23 5.23 14.35
CA VAL A 534 -11.04 4.37 15.52
C VAL A 534 -11.02 5.17 16.82
N THR A 535 -10.25 6.26 16.87
CA THR A 535 -10.16 7.11 18.06
C THR A 535 -11.53 7.71 18.41
N LEU A 536 -12.22 8.26 17.42
CA LEU A 536 -13.52 8.88 17.62
C LEU A 536 -14.61 7.86 17.97
N GLY A 537 -14.53 6.64 17.43
CA GLY A 537 -15.40 5.53 17.79
C GLY A 537 -15.24 5.10 19.25
N ILE A 538 -14.00 5.02 19.75
CA ILE A 538 -13.73 4.76 21.18
C ILE A 538 -14.24 5.93 22.03
N ALA A 539 -14.00 7.17 21.61
CA ALA A 539 -14.49 8.34 22.34
C ALA A 539 -16.02 8.39 22.40
N GLU A 540 -16.71 8.04 21.31
CA GLU A 540 -18.17 7.94 21.25
C GLU A 540 -18.70 6.82 22.15
N ALA A 541 -18.05 5.66 22.17
CA ALA A 541 -18.38 4.57 23.09
C ALA A 541 -18.23 4.97 24.57
N ALA A 542 -17.29 5.88 24.87
CA ALA A 542 -17.12 6.49 26.19
C ALA A 542 -18.08 7.68 26.46
N GLY A 543 -19.02 7.98 25.56
CA GLY A 543 -20.01 9.06 25.71
C GLY A 543 -19.56 10.44 25.19
N HIS A 544 -18.39 10.53 24.54
CA HIS A 544 -17.82 11.76 24.01
C HIS A 544 -17.86 11.80 22.48
N ARG A 545 -19.05 12.03 21.94
CA ARG A 545 -19.27 12.05 20.49
C ARG A 545 -18.73 13.32 19.83
N ALA A 546 -17.91 13.17 18.80
CA ALA A 546 -17.57 14.23 17.85
C ALA A 546 -18.51 14.18 16.64
N THR A 547 -18.91 15.34 16.10
CA THR A 547 -19.65 15.41 14.84
C THR A 547 -18.70 15.62 13.67
N PHE A 548 -19.06 15.16 12.47
CA PHE A 548 -18.25 15.33 11.25
C PHE A 548 -17.78 16.77 11.04
N PHE A 549 -18.73 17.71 11.06
CA PHE A 549 -18.43 19.13 10.93
C PHE A 549 -17.72 19.71 12.16
N GLY A 550 -17.94 19.15 13.35
CA GLY A 550 -17.22 19.56 14.57
C GLY A 550 -15.72 19.25 14.47
N PHE A 551 -15.38 18.03 14.06
CA PHE A 551 -14.00 17.62 13.81
C PHE A 551 -13.38 18.43 12.67
N MET A 552 -14.05 18.50 11.51
CA MET A 552 -13.52 19.21 10.33
C MET A 552 -13.27 20.70 10.59
N LYS A 553 -14.07 21.37 11.42
CA LYS A 553 -13.82 22.76 11.84
C LYS A 553 -12.52 22.94 12.61
N VAL A 554 -12.07 21.91 13.31
CA VAL A 554 -10.83 21.91 14.09
C VAL A 554 -9.66 21.39 13.27
N ALA A 555 -9.83 20.26 12.60
CA ALA A 555 -8.77 19.56 11.90
C ALA A 555 -8.50 20.13 10.50
N GLY A 556 -9.55 20.52 9.76
CA GLY A 556 -9.46 21.03 8.40
C GLY A 556 -8.53 22.24 8.23
N PRO A 557 -8.61 23.29 9.06
CA PRO A 557 -7.66 24.41 8.97
C PRO A 557 -6.22 23.98 9.19
N TYR A 558 -5.96 23.06 10.12
CA TYR A 558 -4.63 22.51 10.34
C TYR A 558 -4.13 21.71 9.14
N THR A 559 -4.99 20.88 8.54
CA THR A 559 -4.68 20.16 7.29
C THR A 559 -4.28 21.10 6.17
N ILE A 560 -4.99 22.21 5.97
CA ILE A 560 -4.61 23.19 4.94
C ILE A 560 -3.23 23.78 5.23
N ILE A 561 -2.94 24.09 6.50
CA ILE A 561 -1.64 24.61 6.91
C ILE A 561 -0.53 23.59 6.63
N THR A 562 -0.70 22.32 7.00
CA THR A 562 0.32 21.29 6.77
C THR A 562 0.52 20.97 5.30
N ILE A 563 -0.53 21.00 4.48
CA ILE A 563 -0.41 20.85 3.03
C ILE A 563 0.32 22.02 2.38
N ILE A 564 0.09 23.27 2.84
CA ILE A 564 0.86 24.42 2.37
C ILE A 564 2.33 24.28 2.77
N LEU A 565 2.63 23.85 4.00
CA LEU A 565 4.00 23.59 4.46
C LEU A 565 4.67 22.50 3.64
N ALA A 566 3.96 21.40 3.36
CA ALA A 566 4.43 20.32 2.49
C ALA A 566 4.73 20.83 1.07
N ASN A 567 3.84 21.67 0.51
CA ASN A 567 4.04 22.22 -0.83
C ASN A 567 5.29 23.11 -0.88
N ILE A 568 5.43 24.01 0.09
CA ILE A 568 6.62 24.89 0.20
C ILE A 568 7.89 24.05 0.36
N TRP A 569 7.86 23.03 1.22
CA TRP A 569 8.98 22.12 1.42
C TRP A 569 9.39 21.42 0.11
N LEU A 570 8.43 20.82 -0.60
CA LEU A 570 8.71 20.12 -1.85
C LEU A 570 9.29 21.05 -2.91
N LEU A 571 8.77 22.28 -3.05
CA LEU A 571 9.24 23.24 -4.05
C LEU A 571 10.58 23.91 -3.73
N LEU A 572 11.01 23.88 -2.46
CA LEU A 572 12.29 24.47 -2.05
C LEU A 572 13.43 23.46 -2.11
N PHE A 573 13.16 22.19 -1.84
CA PHE A 573 14.18 21.15 -1.70
C PHE A 573 14.26 20.18 -2.89
N PHE A 574 13.34 20.26 -3.84
CA PHE A 574 13.29 19.48 -5.08
C PHE A 574 12.92 20.36 -6.26
#